data_AF-B9M3F4-F1
#
_entry.id   AF-B9M3F4-F1
#
_cell.length_a   1.000
_cell.length_b   1.000
_cell.length_c   1.000
_cell.angle_alpha   90.00
_cell.angle_beta   90.00
_cell.angle_gamma   90.00
#
_symmetry.space_group_name_H-M   'P 1'
#
loop_
_entity.id
_entity.type
_entity.pdbx_description
1 polymer ?
#
loop_
_entity_poly.entity_id
_entity_poly.type
_entity_poly.pdbx_seq_one_letter_code
_entity_poly.pdbx_strand_id
1 'polypeptide(L)'
;MAERCDECFENLQLDKNSFNLDTLEDELRVDGLCKDLLLRFYEETCAQGIDAAEATTLASAADYFIRDFIVAIKQLNIFSERPGLVRQFAGNWYIVNTLEPSDAEIDRHLQGIRSFYRFLHGHGLISFQYLQTIEKECDDRDFYVGRIDSFWDIQGDGYGEWERQCTLKDQPNSP
;
A
#
# COMPACT_ATOMS: atom_id res chain seq x y z
N MET A 1 30.69 -13.10 -5.62
CA MET A 1 30.44 -12.34 -6.85
C MET A 1 28.94 -12.38 -7.07
N ALA A 2 28.25 -11.30 -6.73
CA ALA A 2 26.85 -11.12 -7.06
C ALA A 2 26.82 -9.83 -7.88
N GLU A 3 26.69 -9.99 -9.19
CA GLU A 3 26.41 -8.90 -10.11
C GLU A 3 25.02 -8.37 -9.74
N ARG A 4 24.98 -7.21 -9.08
CA ARG A 4 23.77 -6.41 -9.03
C ARG A 4 23.53 -5.92 -10.44
N CYS A 5 22.50 -6.44 -11.11
CA CYS A 5 21.85 -5.73 -12.19
C CYS A 5 21.32 -4.42 -11.58
N ASP A 6 22.12 -3.36 -11.62
CA ASP A 6 21.60 -1.99 -11.62
C ASP A 6 20.91 -1.84 -13.00
N GLU A 7 19.66 -2.28 -13.10
CA GLU A 7 18.78 -1.80 -14.15
C GLU A 7 18.67 -0.28 -13.95
N CYS A 8 19.21 0.48 -14.90
CA CYS A 8 19.22 1.93 -14.88
C CYS A 8 17.79 2.45 -15.05
N PHE A 9 17.02 2.50 -13.96
CA PHE A 9 15.77 3.26 -13.92
C PHE A 9 16.09 4.73 -14.24
N GLU A 10 15.37 5.32 -15.20
CA GLU A 10 15.39 6.78 -15.32
C GLU A 10 14.87 7.34 -14.01
N ASN A 11 15.69 8.13 -13.31
CA ASN A 11 15.30 8.65 -12.00
C ASN A 11 14.11 9.59 -12.14
N LEU A 12 12.97 9.18 -11.61
CA LEU A 12 11.75 9.96 -11.63
C LEU A 12 11.90 11.14 -10.68
N GLN A 13 12.12 12.34 -11.23
CA GLN A 13 12.23 13.56 -10.44
C GLN A 13 10.83 14.09 -10.14
N LEU A 14 10.37 13.90 -8.89
CA LEU A 14 9.12 14.46 -8.38
C LEU A 14 9.37 15.20 -7.07
N ASP A 15 8.63 16.27 -6.83
CA ASP A 15 8.64 16.97 -5.53
C ASP A 15 7.71 16.24 -4.55
N LYS A 16 8.30 15.62 -3.52
CA LYS A 16 7.55 14.84 -2.51
C LYS A 16 6.61 15.73 -1.69
N ASN A 17 6.90 17.03 -1.56
CA ASN A 17 6.06 17.96 -0.80
C ASN A 17 4.74 18.28 -1.53
N SER A 18 4.72 18.11 -2.85
CA SER A 18 3.50 18.11 -3.66
C SER A 18 2.59 16.93 -3.35
N PHE A 19 2.90 16.07 -2.37
CA PHE A 19 1.98 15.03 -1.89
C PHE A 19 1.45 15.33 -0.48
N ASN A 20 1.70 16.53 0.05
CA ASN A 20 1.13 16.97 1.32
C ASN A 20 -0.37 17.29 1.17
N LEU A 21 -1.13 16.98 2.23
CA LEU A 21 -2.57 17.08 2.33
C LEU A 21 -2.91 17.98 3.53
N ASP A 22 -3.15 19.27 3.28
CA ASP A 22 -3.53 20.24 4.32
C ASP A 22 -4.96 20.78 4.10
N THR A 23 -5.44 20.75 2.85
CA THR A 23 -6.72 21.29 2.42
C THR A 23 -7.47 20.35 1.47
N LEU A 24 -8.77 20.59 1.26
CA LEU A 24 -9.58 19.86 0.28
C LEU A 24 -9.05 20.00 -1.16
N GLU A 25 -8.48 21.17 -1.51
CA GLU A 25 -7.85 21.37 -2.82
C GLU A 25 -6.59 20.50 -2.97
N ASP A 26 -5.89 20.25 -1.86
CA ASP A 26 -4.76 19.32 -1.86
C ASP A 26 -5.20 17.87 -2.08
N GLU A 27 -6.35 17.45 -1.56
CA GLU A 27 -6.88 16.10 -1.81
C GLU A 27 -7.07 15.82 -3.31
N LEU A 28 -7.70 16.75 -4.04
CA LEU A 28 -7.89 16.63 -5.49
C LEU A 28 -6.56 16.64 -6.26
N ARG A 29 -5.62 17.48 -5.83
CA ARG A 29 -4.30 17.59 -6.45
C ARG A 29 -3.48 16.30 -6.23
N VAL A 30 -3.45 15.80 -5.00
CA VAL A 30 -2.74 14.57 -4.63
C VAL A 30 -3.37 13.35 -5.27
N ASP A 31 -4.70 13.31 -5.41
CA ASP A 31 -5.39 12.25 -6.15
C ASP A 31 -4.91 12.16 -7.61
N GLY A 32 -4.84 13.30 -8.30
CA GLY A 32 -4.31 13.38 -9.66
C GLY A 32 -2.84 12.95 -9.75
N LEU A 33 -2.00 13.40 -8.82
CA LEU A 33 -0.59 13.03 -8.78
C LEU A 33 -0.38 11.53 -8.50
N CYS A 34 -1.20 10.92 -7.64
CA CYS A 34 -1.17 9.49 -7.38
C CYS A 34 -1.58 8.71 -8.62
N LYS A 35 -2.63 9.15 -9.33
CA LYS A 35 -3.06 8.53 -10.59
C LYS A 35 -1.97 8.58 -11.66
N ASP A 36 -1.30 9.71 -11.82
CA ASP A 36 -0.18 9.84 -12.77
C ASP A 36 0.99 8.93 -12.40
N LEU A 37 1.30 8.81 -11.10
CA LEU A 37 2.35 7.93 -10.61
C LEU A 37 2.02 6.45 -10.82
N LEU A 38 0.77 6.04 -10.60
CA LEU A 38 0.28 4.68 -10.84
C LEU A 38 0.25 4.33 -12.33
N LEU A 39 -0.06 5.31 -13.20
CA LEU A 39 0.03 5.13 -14.64
C LEU A 39 1.48 4.85 -15.08
N ARG A 40 2.45 5.60 -14.54
CA ARG A 40 3.87 5.34 -14.83
C ARG A 40 4.33 3.99 -14.31
N PHE A 41 3.89 3.60 -13.11
CA PHE A 41 4.13 2.26 -12.59
C PHE A 41 3.60 1.18 -13.54
N TYR A 42 2.39 1.33 -14.06
CA TYR A 42 1.83 0.43 -15.06
C TYR A 42 2.67 0.38 -16.34
N GLU A 43 3.04 1.54 -16.88
CA GLU A 43 3.82 1.64 -18.13
C GLU A 43 5.19 0.99 -18.00
N GLU A 44 5.90 1.22 -16.89
CA GLU A 44 7.20 0.60 -16.63
C GLU A 44 7.09 -0.90 -16.36
N THR A 45 6.05 -1.33 -15.65
CA THR A 45 5.77 -2.75 -15.44
C THR A 45 5.57 -3.47 -16.78
N CYS A 46 4.82 -2.86 -17.70
CA CYS A 46 4.67 -3.39 -19.07
C CYS A 46 6.00 -3.39 -19.83
N ALA A 47 6.82 -2.34 -19.69
CA ALA A 47 8.11 -2.24 -20.36
C ALA A 47 9.11 -3.30 -19.89
N GLN A 48 8.98 -3.78 -18.64
CA GLN A 48 9.76 -4.88 -18.07
C GLN A 48 9.29 -6.28 -18.54
N GLY A 49 8.26 -6.34 -19.40
CA GLY A 49 7.79 -7.58 -20.02
C GLY A 49 6.66 -8.28 -19.28
N ILE A 50 6.12 -7.69 -18.20
CA ILE A 50 4.87 -8.15 -17.59
C ILE A 50 3.72 -7.87 -18.56
N ASP A 51 2.81 -8.82 -18.72
CA ASP A 51 1.68 -8.63 -19.62
C ASP A 51 0.70 -7.56 -19.11
N ALA A 52 -0.04 -6.95 -20.03
CA ALA A 52 -0.91 -5.83 -19.69
C ALA A 52 -2.01 -6.18 -18.67
N ALA A 53 -2.50 -7.43 -18.65
CA ALA A 53 -3.55 -7.85 -17.71
C ALA A 53 -2.98 -8.00 -16.29
N GLU A 54 -1.78 -8.58 -16.16
CA GLU A 54 -1.06 -8.65 -14.90
C GLU A 54 -0.64 -7.26 -14.40
N ALA A 55 -0.08 -6.42 -15.28
CA ALA A 55 0.28 -5.04 -14.94
C ALA A 55 -0.93 -4.23 -14.48
N THR A 56 -2.09 -4.41 -15.14
CA THR A 56 -3.36 -3.80 -14.71
C THR A 56 -3.73 -4.27 -13.31
N THR A 57 -3.62 -5.58 -13.04
CA THR A 57 -3.95 -6.16 -11.73
C THR A 57 -3.08 -5.56 -10.63
N LEU A 58 -1.76 -5.46 -10.86
CA LEU A 58 -0.82 -4.85 -9.91
C LEU A 58 -1.12 -3.37 -9.67
N ALA A 59 -1.37 -2.61 -10.74
CA ALA A 59 -1.64 -1.18 -10.66
C ALA A 59 -2.98 -0.91 -9.94
N SER A 60 -4.05 -1.64 -10.25
CA SER A 60 -5.34 -1.50 -9.55
C SER A 60 -5.27 -1.93 -8.09
N ALA A 61 -4.50 -2.99 -7.78
CA ALA A 61 -4.26 -3.41 -6.41
C ALA A 61 -3.52 -2.34 -5.59
N ALA A 62 -2.52 -1.68 -6.19
CA ALA A 62 -1.81 -0.56 -5.59
C ALA A 62 -2.69 0.71 -5.49
N ASP A 63 -3.47 1.02 -6.52
CA ASP A 63 -4.40 2.17 -6.55
C ASP A 63 -5.35 2.16 -5.35
N TYR A 64 -5.96 1.00 -5.07
CA TYR A 64 -6.87 0.83 -3.94
C TYR A 64 -6.19 1.05 -2.57
N PHE A 65 -4.92 0.67 -2.44
CA PHE A 65 -4.17 0.96 -1.22
C PHE A 65 -3.76 2.44 -1.13
N ILE A 66 -3.27 3.01 -2.23
CA ILE A 66 -2.70 4.36 -2.23
C ILE A 66 -3.79 5.42 -2.13
N ARG A 67 -4.76 5.40 -3.04
CA ARG A 67 -5.74 6.48 -3.15
C ARG A 67 -6.88 6.30 -2.15
N ASP A 68 -7.48 5.11 -2.09
CA ASP A 68 -8.60 4.89 -1.17
C ASP A 68 -8.15 4.81 0.29
N PHE A 69 -7.00 4.16 0.58
CA PHE A 69 -6.57 4.03 1.97
C PHE A 69 -5.58 5.11 2.43
N ILE A 70 -4.41 5.26 1.81
CA ILE A 70 -3.40 6.23 2.29
C ILE A 70 -3.90 7.67 2.14
N VAL A 71 -4.41 8.05 0.98
CA VAL A 71 -4.83 9.43 0.70
C VAL A 71 -6.19 9.71 1.32
N ALA A 72 -7.24 8.97 0.96
CA ALA A 72 -8.60 9.34 1.38
C ALA A 72 -8.89 9.04 2.86
N ILE A 73 -8.38 7.92 3.40
CA ILE A 73 -8.70 7.49 4.78
C ILE A 73 -7.65 7.93 5.78
N LYS A 74 -6.37 7.79 5.44
CA LYS A 74 -5.27 8.16 6.33
C LYS A 74 -4.86 9.63 6.18
N GLN A 75 -5.20 10.29 5.08
CA GLN A 75 -4.78 11.66 4.75
C GLN A 75 -3.26 11.84 4.88
N LEU A 76 -2.51 10.86 4.40
CA LEU A 76 -1.05 10.87 4.48
C LEU A 76 -0.41 11.13 3.13
N ASN A 77 0.74 11.79 3.18
CA ASN A 77 1.69 11.79 2.09
C ASN A 77 2.24 10.36 1.90
N ILE A 78 2.15 9.82 0.68
CA ILE A 78 2.59 8.46 0.33
C ILE A 78 4.10 8.24 0.54
N PHE A 79 4.88 9.32 0.65
CA PHE A 79 6.32 9.34 0.90
C PHE A 79 6.69 9.60 2.38
N SER A 80 5.72 9.62 3.30
CA SER A 80 5.97 9.85 4.73
C SER A 80 6.68 8.70 5.47
N GLU A 81 7.00 7.60 4.76
CA GLU A 81 7.72 6.42 5.27
C GLU A 81 7.20 5.86 6.59
N ARG A 82 5.87 5.84 6.72
CA ARG A 82 5.21 5.42 7.96
C ARG A 82 5.01 3.90 8.01
N PRO A 83 5.60 3.20 8.99
CA PRO A 83 5.38 1.76 9.15
C PRO A 83 3.96 1.46 9.64
N GLY A 84 3.52 0.22 9.42
CA GLY A 84 2.24 -0.31 9.87
C GLY A 84 1.06 -0.03 8.94
N LEU A 85 1.26 0.72 7.84
CA LEU A 85 0.17 1.06 6.92
C LEU A 85 -0.41 -0.17 6.23
N VAL A 86 0.41 -1.13 5.81
CA VAL A 86 -0.08 -2.36 5.18
C VAL A 86 -0.82 -3.20 6.22
N ARG A 87 -0.33 -3.25 7.46
CA ARG A 87 -1.06 -3.92 8.56
C ARG A 87 -2.42 -3.31 8.87
N GLN A 88 -2.52 -1.97 8.88
CA GLN A 88 -3.79 -1.27 9.09
C GLN A 88 -4.76 -1.50 7.92
N PHE A 89 -4.25 -1.49 6.69
CA PHE A 89 -5.05 -1.78 5.51
C PHE A 89 -5.55 -3.22 5.50
N ALA A 90 -4.63 -4.19 5.37
CA ALA A 90 -4.97 -5.58 5.13
C ALA A 90 -5.59 -6.27 6.36
N GLY A 91 -5.18 -5.87 7.57
CA GLY A 91 -5.65 -6.46 8.82
C GLY A 91 -6.88 -5.80 9.43
N ASN A 92 -7.36 -4.69 8.87
CA ASN A 92 -8.54 -4.00 9.42
C ASN A 92 -9.37 -3.32 8.33
N TRP A 93 -8.84 -2.26 7.70
CA TRP A 93 -9.65 -1.41 6.83
C TRP A 93 -10.26 -2.19 5.66
N TYR A 94 -9.45 -3.00 4.96
CA TYR A 94 -9.92 -3.85 3.86
C TYR A 94 -11.06 -4.78 4.30
N ILE A 95 -10.88 -5.45 5.45
CA ILE A 95 -11.84 -6.43 5.97
C ILE A 95 -13.18 -5.77 6.32
N VAL A 96 -13.12 -4.59 6.95
CA VAL A 96 -14.34 -3.86 7.37
C VAL A 96 -15.04 -3.18 6.19
N ASN A 97 -14.30 -2.76 5.16
CA ASN A 97 -14.85 -1.99 4.04
C ASN A 97 -15.13 -2.84 2.78
N THR A 98 -14.89 -4.14 2.84
CA THR A 98 -15.20 -5.09 1.77
C THR A 98 -16.39 -5.96 2.19
N LEU A 99 -17.35 -6.17 1.28
CA LEU A 99 -18.54 -6.96 1.59
C LEU A 99 -18.20 -8.44 1.85
N GLU A 100 -17.29 -8.99 1.06
CA GLU A 100 -16.85 -10.39 1.13
C GLU A 100 -15.31 -10.44 1.02
N PRO A 101 -14.56 -9.99 2.05
CA PRO A 101 -13.11 -10.08 2.06
C PRO A 101 -12.63 -11.52 1.84
N SER A 102 -11.63 -11.71 0.98
CA SER A 102 -11.14 -13.03 0.60
C SER A 102 -9.61 -13.13 0.57
N ASP A 103 -9.10 -14.33 0.84
CA ASP A 103 -7.66 -14.65 0.79
C ASP A 103 -7.03 -14.30 -0.56
N ALA A 104 -7.74 -14.60 -1.65
CA ALA A 104 -7.25 -14.38 -3.00
C ALA A 104 -7.21 -12.89 -3.38
N GLU A 105 -8.09 -12.06 -2.80
CA GLU A 105 -8.06 -10.62 -3.00
C GLU A 105 -6.98 -9.96 -2.16
N ILE A 106 -6.87 -10.34 -0.88
CA ILE A 106 -5.83 -9.75 -0.05
C ILE A 106 -4.43 -10.07 -0.59
N ASP A 107 -4.18 -11.28 -1.07
CA ASP A 107 -2.91 -11.63 -1.73
C ASP A 107 -2.61 -10.74 -2.93
N ARG A 108 -3.63 -10.46 -3.76
CA ARG A 108 -3.48 -9.56 -4.92
C ARG A 108 -3.14 -8.15 -4.48
N HIS A 109 -3.78 -7.64 -3.43
CA HIS A 109 -3.44 -6.34 -2.86
C HIS A 109 -2.01 -6.30 -2.34
N LEU A 110 -1.58 -7.30 -1.55
CA LEU A 110 -0.23 -7.36 -1.00
C LEU A 110 0.84 -7.42 -2.10
N GLN A 111 0.58 -8.15 -3.19
CA GLN A 111 1.47 -8.19 -4.36
C GLN A 111 1.54 -6.83 -5.07
N GLY A 112 0.40 -6.19 -5.35
CA GLY A 112 0.35 -4.86 -5.97
C GLY A 112 1.09 -3.81 -5.14
N ILE A 113 0.83 -3.78 -3.82
CA ILE A 113 1.51 -2.88 -2.88
C ILE A 113 3.02 -3.11 -2.93
N ARG A 114 3.48 -4.36 -2.78
CA ARG A 114 4.91 -4.69 -2.83
C ARG A 114 5.57 -4.22 -4.12
N SER A 115 4.96 -4.52 -5.26
CA SER A 115 5.49 -4.14 -6.57
C SER A 115 5.56 -2.62 -6.73
N PHE A 116 4.53 -1.90 -6.27
CA PHE A 116 4.52 -0.44 -6.30
C PHE A 116 5.61 0.18 -5.41
N TYR A 117 5.81 -0.31 -4.19
CA TYR A 117 6.88 0.20 -3.33
C TYR A 117 8.29 -0.15 -3.84
N ARG A 118 8.47 -1.29 -4.52
CA ARG A 118 9.72 -1.59 -5.23
C ARG A 118 9.98 -0.59 -6.36
N PHE A 119 8.96 -0.24 -7.12
CA PHE A 119 9.02 0.82 -8.13
C PHE A 119 9.42 2.16 -7.49
N LEU A 120 8.78 2.59 -6.41
CA LEU A 120 9.15 3.84 -5.72
C LEU A 120 10.61 3.84 -5.26
N HIS A 121 11.09 2.73 -4.71
CA HIS A 121 12.49 2.58 -4.31
C HIS A 121 13.44 2.60 -5.51
N GLY A 122 13.08 1.97 -6.62
CA GLY A 122 13.85 1.97 -7.88
C GLY A 122 14.15 3.38 -8.40
N HIS A 123 13.25 4.33 -8.17
CA HIS A 123 13.45 5.76 -8.51
C HIS A 123 13.97 6.62 -7.34
N GLY A 124 14.41 6.02 -6.23
CA GLY A 124 14.94 6.78 -5.08
C GLY A 124 13.91 7.61 -4.32
N LEU A 125 12.62 7.30 -4.47
CA LEU A 125 11.52 8.06 -3.85
C LEU A 125 11.27 7.67 -2.39
N ILE A 126 11.76 6.52 -1.98
CA ILE A 126 11.72 6.03 -0.60
C ILE A 126 13.05 5.39 -0.21
N SER A 127 13.30 5.27 1.09
CA SER A 127 14.46 4.57 1.63
C SER A 127 14.34 3.05 1.48
N PHE A 128 15.49 2.39 1.37
CA PHE A 128 15.57 0.93 1.35
C PHE A 128 15.02 0.30 2.65
N GLN A 129 15.26 0.94 3.80
CA GLN A 129 14.76 0.47 5.10
C GLN A 129 13.23 0.44 5.14
N TYR A 130 12.60 1.47 4.56
CA TYR A 130 11.16 1.52 4.46
C TYR A 130 10.61 0.48 3.49
N LEU A 131 11.25 0.25 2.33
CA LEU A 131 10.88 -0.85 1.43
C LEU A 131 10.91 -2.20 2.17
N GLN A 132 11.97 -2.50 2.92
CA GLN A 132 12.06 -3.75 3.69
C GLN A 132 10.94 -3.89 4.72
N THR A 133 10.49 -2.78 5.30
CA THR A 133 9.36 -2.77 6.24
C THR A 133 8.06 -3.12 5.53
N ILE A 134 7.79 -2.50 4.39
CA ILE A 134 6.62 -2.80 3.55
C ILE A 134 6.64 -4.27 3.09
N GLU A 135 7.77 -4.76 2.60
CA GLU A 135 7.90 -6.15 2.15
C GLU A 135 7.58 -7.14 3.27
N LYS A 136 8.11 -6.88 4.48
CA LYS A 136 7.84 -7.70 5.66
C LYS A 136 6.38 -7.66 6.08
N GLU A 137 5.72 -6.50 6.00
CA GLU A 137 4.28 -6.43 6.28
C GLU A 137 3.49 -7.21 5.22
N CYS A 138 3.84 -7.09 3.94
CA CYS A 138 3.21 -7.86 2.88
C CYS A 138 3.45 -9.38 2.99
N ASP A 139 4.51 -9.83 3.66
CA ASP A 139 4.79 -11.27 3.87
C ASP A 139 3.92 -11.91 4.97
N ASP A 140 3.22 -11.13 5.79
CA ASP A 140 2.42 -11.63 6.93
C ASP A 140 1.03 -12.14 6.49
N ARG A 141 0.99 -12.92 5.41
CA ARG A 141 -0.24 -13.43 4.76
C ARG A 141 -1.13 -14.21 5.73
N ASP A 142 -0.54 -15.18 6.44
CA ASP A 142 -1.29 -16.06 7.34
C ASP A 142 -1.96 -15.26 8.47
N PHE A 143 -1.31 -14.18 8.91
CA PHE A 143 -1.92 -13.24 9.86
C PHE A 143 -3.16 -12.58 9.24
N TYR A 144 -3.10 -12.07 8.01
CA TYR A 144 -4.26 -11.42 7.38
C TYR A 144 -5.41 -12.37 7.08
N VAL A 145 -5.12 -13.60 6.65
CA VAL A 145 -6.16 -14.64 6.47
C VAL A 145 -6.84 -14.95 7.81
N GLY A 146 -6.06 -15.17 8.87
CA GLY A 146 -6.63 -15.38 10.21
C GLY A 146 -7.42 -14.17 10.73
N ARG A 147 -7.11 -12.95 10.27
CA ARG A 147 -7.88 -11.75 10.58
C ARG A 147 -9.26 -11.74 9.90
N ILE A 148 -9.34 -12.22 8.65
CA ILE A 148 -10.61 -12.37 7.92
C ILE A 148 -11.47 -13.43 8.61
N ASP A 149 -10.91 -14.60 8.92
CA ASP A 149 -11.63 -15.68 9.61
C ASP A 149 -12.17 -15.21 10.96
N SER A 150 -11.29 -14.60 11.77
CA SER A 150 -11.68 -14.10 13.09
C SER A 150 -12.66 -12.93 13.04
N PHE A 151 -12.77 -12.21 11.92
CA PHE A 151 -13.79 -11.17 11.73
C PHE A 151 -15.19 -11.78 11.55
N TRP A 152 -15.30 -12.85 10.77
CA TRP A 152 -16.56 -13.58 10.59
C TRP A 152 -17.03 -14.30 11.85
N ASP A 153 -16.07 -14.71 12.71
CA ASP A 153 -16.36 -15.38 13.98
C ASP A 153 -16.73 -14.42 15.13
N ILE A 154 -16.72 -13.09 14.91
CA ILE A 154 -17.06 -12.12 15.98
C ILE A 154 -18.48 -12.36 16.49
N GLN A 155 -18.59 -12.61 17.80
CA GLN A 155 -19.86 -12.68 18.53
C GLN A 155 -19.92 -11.57 19.60
N GLY A 156 -21.11 -10.97 19.78
CA GLY A 156 -21.31 -9.92 20.79
C GLY A 156 -20.39 -8.71 20.59
N ASP A 157 -19.73 -8.26 21.65
CA ASP A 157 -18.89 -7.04 21.65
C ASP A 157 -17.43 -7.28 21.20
N GLY A 158 -17.12 -8.44 20.61
CA GLY A 158 -15.75 -8.85 20.24
C GLY A 158 -15.05 -7.96 19.20
N TYR A 159 -15.78 -7.10 18.49
CA TYR A 159 -15.21 -6.19 17.49
C TYR A 159 -14.14 -5.26 18.05
N GLY A 160 -14.32 -4.74 19.27
CA GLY A 160 -13.35 -3.83 19.88
C GLY A 160 -12.01 -4.49 20.25
N GLU A 161 -12.00 -5.80 20.51
CA GLU A 161 -10.76 -6.57 20.73
C GLU A 161 -10.08 -6.89 19.40
N TRP A 162 -10.88 -7.22 18.39
CA TRP A 162 -10.40 -7.44 17.04
C TRP A 162 -9.79 -6.16 16.44
N GLU A 163 -10.45 -5.00 16.53
CA GLU A 163 -9.97 -3.73 15.95
C GLU A 163 -8.63 -3.29 16.54
N ARG A 164 -8.42 -3.49 17.85
CA ARG A 164 -7.21 -3.04 18.57
C ARG A 164 -5.90 -3.65 18.05
N GLN A 165 -5.95 -4.84 17.44
CA GLN A 165 -4.75 -5.50 16.91
C GLN A 165 -4.18 -4.80 15.67
N CYS A 166 -5.04 -4.17 14.87
CA CYS A 166 -4.68 -3.43 13.66
C CYS A 166 -5.39 -2.08 13.65
N THR A 167 -5.30 -1.32 14.74
CA THR A 167 -6.11 -0.11 14.88
C THR A 167 -5.80 0.92 13.80
N LEU A 168 -6.85 1.54 13.26
CA LEU A 168 -6.70 2.62 12.27
C LEU A 168 -6.30 3.95 12.91
N LYS A 169 -6.37 4.03 14.24
CA LYS A 169 -5.94 5.20 14.99
C LYS A 169 -4.43 5.33 14.90
N ASP A 170 -3.99 6.57 14.74
CA ASP A 170 -2.60 6.93 14.96
C ASP A 170 -2.19 6.47 16.35
N GLN A 171 -1.34 5.44 16.43
CA GLN A 171 -0.67 5.12 17.68
C GLN A 171 0.35 6.24 17.89
N PRO A 172 0.19 7.10 18.92
CA PRO A 172 1.27 7.99 19.30
C PRO A 172 2.46 7.10 19.63
N ASN A 173 3.59 7.34 18.97
CA ASN A 173 4.87 6.63 19.14
C ASN A 173 4.91 5.81 20.43
N SER A 174 4.82 4.47 20.31
CA SER A 174 5.33 3.64 21.40
C SER A 174 6.84 3.94 21.51
N PRO A 175 7.33 4.30 22.70
CA PRO A 175 8.71 4.72 22.92
C PRO A 175 9.74 3.65 22.55
#